data_AF-A0A7X7USD7-F1
#
_entry.id   AF-A0A7X7USD7-F1
#
_cell.length_a   1.000
_cell.length_b   1.000
_cell.length_c   1.000
_cell.angle_alpha   90.00
_cell.angle_beta   90.00
_cell.angle_gamma   90.00
#
_symmetry.space_group_name_H-M   'P 1'
#
loop_
_entity.id
_entity.type
_entity.pdbx_description
1 polymer ?
#
loop_
_entity_poly.entity_id
_entity_poly.type
_entity_poly.pdbx_seq_one_letter_code
_entity_poly.pdbx_strand_id
1 'polypeptide(L)' 'MKIITANRASAILFWFLKKFSDGAYLLPANICPIVPLTFLKAKVKFQFVDIEPKNYCIDRNMVLDMLKTNPRK' A
#
# COMPACT_ATOMS: atom_id res chain seq x y z
N MET A 1 13.55 -18.33 10.50
CA MET A 1 12.44 -17.36 10.31
C MET A 1 12.54 -16.29 11.40
N LYS A 2 12.67 -15.01 11.05
CA LYS A 2 12.75 -13.92 12.04
C LYS A 2 11.37 -13.25 12.17
N ILE A 3 10.79 -13.30 13.36
CA ILE A 3 9.51 -12.65 13.66
C ILE A 3 9.80 -11.22 14.13
N ILE A 4 9.04 -10.24 13.62
CA ILE A 4 9.12 -8.84 14.02
C ILE A 4 7.82 -8.47 14.73
N THR A 5 7.92 -7.86 15.91
CA THR A 5 6.77 -7.47 16.74
C THR A 5 6.80 -5.98 17.08
N ALA A 6 5.63 -5.37 17.24
CA ALA A 6 5.48 -4.02 17.77
C ALA A 6 4.08 -3.85 18.39
N ASN A 7 3.91 -2.84 19.23
CA ASN A 7 2.61 -2.55 19.87
C ASN A 7 1.50 -2.19 18.87
N ARG A 8 1.85 -1.80 17.63
CA ARG A 8 0.89 -1.51 16.55
C ARG A 8 1.40 -2.00 15.20
N ALA A 9 0.52 -2.56 14.38
CA ALA A 9 0.84 -2.96 13.00
C ALA A 9 1.37 -1.79 12.15
N SER A 10 0.85 -0.58 12.36
CA SER A 10 1.33 0.64 11.66
C SER A 10 2.77 1.00 12.00
N ALA A 11 3.30 0.60 13.16
CA ALA A 11 4.71 0.81 13.48
C ALA A 11 5.61 -0.11 12.64
N ILE A 12 5.22 -1.38 12.48
CA ILE A 12 5.91 -2.33 11.60
C ILE A 12 5.87 -1.82 10.16
N LEU A 13 4.67 -1.42 9.69
CA LEU A 13 4.50 -0.87 8.34
C LEU A 13 5.36 0.38 8.11
N PHE A 14 5.41 1.31 9.07
CA PHE A 14 6.25 2.51 8.96
C PHE A 14 7.73 2.17 8.73
N TRP A 15 8.27 1.26 9.52
CA TRP A 15 9.68 0.85 9.39
C TRP A 15 9.93 0.08 8.10
N PHE A 16 8.97 -0.74 7.66
CA PHE A 16 9.02 -1.39 6.35
C PHE A 16 9.11 -0.35 5.23
N LEU A 17 8.21 0.64 5.22
CA LEU A 17 8.16 1.70 4.21
C LEU A 17 9.41 2.59 4.23
N LYS A 18 10.02 2.82 5.40
CA LYS A 18 11.29 3.54 5.50
C LYS A 18 12.46 2.80 4.83
N LYS A 19 12.40 1.47 4.79
CA LYS A 19 13.42 0.64 4.15
C LYS A 19 13.14 0.42 2.65
N PHE A 20 11.88 0.35 2.28
CA PHE A 20 11.42 0.06 0.92
C PHE A 20 10.50 1.17 0.42
N SER A 21 11.09 2.31 0.06
CA SER A 21 10.36 3.53 -0.31
C SER A 21 10.29 3.80 -1.81
N ASP A 22 10.84 2.90 -2.63
CA ASP A 22 10.92 3.10 -4.07
C ASP A 22 9.55 2.98 -4.73
N GLY A 23 9.34 3.79 -5.76
CA GLY A 23 8.11 3.77 -6.54
C GLY A 23 6.90 4.42 -5.86
N ALA A 24 5.71 4.05 -6.31
CA ALA A 24 4.42 4.44 -5.80
C ALA A 24 3.57 3.19 -5.53
N TYR A 25 3.24 2.98 -4.27
CA TYR A 25 2.43 1.84 -3.86
C TYR A 25 0.97 2.00 -4.30
N LEU A 26 0.33 0.89 -4.65
CA LEU A 26 -1.10 0.84 -4.96
C LEU A 26 -1.87 0.37 -3.73
N LEU A 27 -2.83 1.17 -3.28
CA LEU A 27 -3.66 0.89 -2.12
C LEU A 27 -5.14 0.78 -2.54
N PRO A 28 -5.93 -0.15 -1.97
CA PRO A 28 -7.37 -0.17 -2.23
C PRO A 28 -8.04 1.05 -1.61
N ALA A 29 -9.07 1.57 -2.29
CA ALA A 29 -9.82 2.75 -1.88
C ALA A 29 -10.52 2.58 -0.50
N ASN A 30 -10.83 1.34 -0.10
CA ASN A 30 -11.47 1.02 1.18
C ASN A 30 -10.48 0.68 2.32
N ILE A 31 -9.17 0.90 2.15
CA ILE A 31 -8.18 0.55 3.17
C ILE A 31 -8.35 1.40 4.45
N CYS A 32 -8.05 0.82 5.61
CA CYS A 32 -8.13 1.54 6.89
C CYS A 32 -7.30 2.84 6.85
N PRO A 33 -7.84 4.00 7.30
CA PRO A 33 -7.16 5.30 7.19
C PRO A 33 -5.76 5.37 7.82
N ILE A 34 -5.48 4.53 8.81
CA ILE A 34 -4.15 4.46 9.43
C ILE A 34 -3.05 4.06 8.43
N VAL A 35 -3.38 3.29 7.39
CA VAL A 35 -2.43 2.87 6.36
C VAL A 35 -1.94 4.07 5.54
N PRO A 36 -2.77 4.81 4.79
CA PRO A 36 -2.31 5.97 4.03
C PRO A 36 -1.67 7.04 4.93
N LEU A 37 -2.18 7.26 6.15
CA LEU A 37 -1.52 8.15 7.12
C LEU A 37 -0.08 7.70 7.46
N THR A 38 0.16 6.39 7.55
CA THR A 38 1.49 5.83 7.76
C THR A 38 2.40 6.05 6.55
N PHE A 39 1.87 5.89 5.33
CA PHE A 39 2.60 6.21 4.09
C PHE A 39 2.99 7.69 4.03
N LEU A 40 2.05 8.60 4.31
CA LEU A 40 2.30 10.03 4.37
C LEU A 40 3.37 10.36 5.41
N LYS A 41 3.28 9.78 6.62
CA LYS A 41 4.31 9.93 7.67
C LYS A 41 5.67 9.40 7.23
N ALA A 42 5.71 8.31 6.48
CA ALA A 42 6.95 7.73 5.95
C ALA A 42 7.54 8.56 4.79
N LYS A 43 6.77 9.48 4.20
CA LYS A 43 7.05 10.21 2.95
C LYS A 43 7.15 9.29 1.73
N VAL A 44 6.35 8.23 1.70
CA VAL A 44 6.28 7.27 0.59
C VAL A 44 5.05 7.56 -0.27
N LYS A 45 5.22 7.59 -1.59
CA LYS A 45 4.14 7.85 -2.54
C LYS A 45 3.22 6.65 -2.63
N PHE A 46 1.93 6.92 -2.80
CA PHE A 46 0.94 5.90 -3.07
C PHE A 46 -0.19 6.45 -3.95
N GLN A 47 -0.96 5.56 -4.54
CA GLN A 47 -2.16 5.85 -5.30
C GLN A 47 -3.28 4.91 -4.86
N PHE A 48 -4.48 5.44 -4.76
CA PHE A 48 -5.66 4.61 -4.54
C PHE A 48 -6.09 3.96 -5.85
N VAL A 49 -6.56 2.73 -5.74
CA VAL A 49 -7.21 1.96 -6.79
C VAL A 49 -8.58 1.54 -6.25
N ASP A 50 -9.56 1.50 -7.14
CA ASP A 50 -10.91 1.06 -6.77
C ASP A 50 -10.93 -0.41 -6.33
N ILE A 51 -12.08 -0.84 -5.82
CA ILE A 51 -12.28 -2.17 -5.26
C ILE A 51 -13.25 -2.99 -6.11
N GLU A 52 -13.08 -4.31 -6.09
CA GLU A 52 -14.03 -5.25 -6.66
C GLU A 52 -15.27 -5.36 -5.74
N PRO A 53 -16.49 -5.01 -6.21
CA PRO A 53 -17.69 -4.99 -5.36
C PRO A 53 -18.05 -6.32 -4.71
N LYS A 54 -17.63 -7.45 -5.31
CA LYS A 54 -17.98 -8.80 -4.83
C LYS A 54 -17.22 -9.23 -3.58
N ASN A 55 -15.96 -8.82 -3.44
CA ASN A 55 -15.07 -9.28 -2.36
C ASN A 55 -14.40 -8.13 -1.60
N TYR A 56 -14.61 -6.89 -2.03
CA TYR A 56 -14.03 -5.68 -1.44
C TYR A 56 -12.48 -5.65 -1.44
N CYS A 57 -11.84 -6.51 -2.23
CA CYS A 57 -10.41 -6.45 -2.49
C CYS A 57 -10.13 -5.36 -3.54
N ILE A 58 -8.87 -4.93 -3.64
CA ILE A 58 -8.42 -4.06 -4.73
C ILE A 58 -8.79 -4.66 -6.10
N ASP A 59 -9.29 -3.85 -7.04
CA ASP A 59 -9.62 -4.34 -8.37
C ASP A 59 -8.36 -4.79 -9.10
N ARG A 60 -8.28 -6.10 -9.36
CA ARG A 60 -7.10 -6.73 -9.97
C ARG A 60 -6.84 -6.23 -11.38
N ASN A 61 -7.89 -6.05 -12.19
CA ASN A 61 -7.74 -5.66 -13.59
C ASN A 61 -7.23 -4.22 -13.67
N MET A 62 -7.77 -3.32 -12.84
CA MET A 62 -7.28 -1.95 -12.73
C MET A 62 -5.81 -1.89 -12.30
N VAL A 63 -5.41 -2.70 -11.31
CA VAL A 63 -4.00 -2.80 -10.90
C VAL A 63 -3.11 -3.21 -12.08
N LEU A 64 -3.49 -4.26 -12.82
CA LEU A 64 -2.70 -4.74 -13.96
C LEU A 64 -2.57 -3.71 -15.08
N ASP A 65 -3.63 -2.97 -15.37
CA ASP A 65 -3.59 -1.93 -16.40
C ASP A 65 -2.73 -0.73 -15.98
N MET A 66 -2.74 -0.37 -14.69
CA MET A 66 -1.84 0.64 -14.14
C MET A 66 -0.36 0.23 -14.22
N LEU A 67 -0.04 -1.04 -14.01
CA LEU A 67 1.32 -1.58 -14.09
C LEU A 67 1.85 -1.59 -15.53
N LYS A 68 1.01 -1.96 -16.52
CA LYS A 68 1.38 -1.93 -17.95
C LYS A 68 1.76 -0.52 -18.41
N THR A 69 1.05 0.49 -17.89
CA THR A 69 1.24 1.89 -18.28
C THR A 69 2.50 2.49 -17.64
N ASN A 70 2.97 1.94 -16.51
CA ASN A 70 4.15 2.46 -15.83
C ASN A 70 4.85 1.38 -14.96
N PRO A 71 5.77 0.58 -15.54
CA PRO A 71 6.35 -0.59 -14.89
C PRO A 71 7.34 -0.28 -13.76
N ARG A 72 7.62 1.01 -13.48
CA ARG A 72 8.50 1.47 -12.38
C ARG A 72 7.74 2.15 -11.23
N LYS A 73 6.41 1.98 -11.15
CA LYS A 73 5.67 2.28 -9.93
C LYS A 73 5.99 1.28 -8.84
#